data_AF-A0A815F2C5-F1
#
_entry.id   AF-A0A815F2C5-F1
#
_cell.length_a   1.000
_cell.length_b   1.000
_cell.length_c   1.000
_cell.angle_alpha   90.00
_cell.angle_beta   90.00
_cell.angle_gamma   90.00
#
_symmetry.space_group_name_H-M   'P 1'
#
loop_
_entity.id
_entity.type
_entity.pdbx_description
1 polymer ?
#
loop_
_entity_poly.entity_id
_entity_poly.type
_entity_poly.pdbx_seq_one_letter_code
_entity_poly.pdbx_strand_id
1 'polypeptide(L)'
;MNNICQQRQNVLDNNSSREIIDSWQPSSLDELICNMKQFLSDKYSLDKAWCVFYWITQNIHYDNTRSDQTVESVFKSRSATSSGYTNLFKRLCDEIDLNCEIIKGTVRTIYKRISHEWNAVELEKNHWYLIDSAWGSYNQLNEKSLDLYYFLTPSTKLIQSHIPNDKQWQLLIHPGITKEQQLNVQPKFSSAFHDYRMDIVSPLVWINNGSSYFKIQIRAPDYIQLISSIEYTKDGRKGSSLTHYDGDKCVWECLLAPQTTGIHKIIICAKSINTNERYSQCVRFDVNVTDLNYLITFPYVSDLFQSLKCQLFEPISDNLKIGVKVTLRYRIPKAKNIQIQVGTSLQIPDHYENNIFKSHITVPNDNILIMGQLNNQSYYSTLVKYSTV
;
A
#
# COMPACT_ATOMS: atom_id res chain seq x y z
N MET A 1 -1.16 25.68 -10.65
CA MET A 1 0.04 24.86 -10.43
C MET A 1 -0.35 23.43 -10.74
N ASN A 2 0.22 22.84 -11.80
CA ASN A 2 -0.06 21.45 -12.14
C ASN A 2 0.49 20.56 -11.01
N ASN A 3 -0.30 19.57 -10.60
CA ASN A 3 0.09 18.61 -9.58
C ASN A 3 1.36 17.87 -10.03
N ILE A 4 2.39 17.81 -9.20
CA ILE A 4 3.66 17.10 -9.50
C ILE A 4 3.42 15.65 -9.93
N CYS A 5 2.38 14.99 -9.44
CA CYS A 5 1.99 13.65 -9.88
C CYS A 5 1.61 13.61 -11.36
N GLN A 6 0.89 14.64 -11.85
CA GLN A 6 0.50 14.76 -13.25
C GLN A 6 1.70 15.10 -14.14
N GLN A 7 2.57 16.00 -13.68
CA GLN A 7 3.82 16.31 -14.40
C GLN A 7 4.72 15.07 -14.50
N ARG A 8 4.88 14.33 -13.40
CA ARG A 8 5.60 13.06 -13.37
C ARG A 8 5.01 12.07 -14.37
N GLN A 9 3.70 11.89 -14.38
CA GLN A 9 3.04 10.97 -15.31
C GLN A 9 3.27 11.38 -16.77
N ASN A 10 3.18 12.68 -17.10
CA ASN A 10 3.44 13.17 -18.45
C ASN A 10 4.87 12.88 -18.94
N VAL A 11 5.86 13.02 -18.05
CA VAL A 11 7.26 12.70 -18.38
C VAL A 11 7.46 11.19 -18.56
N LEU A 12 6.80 10.38 -17.73
CA LEU A 12 6.82 8.93 -17.88
C LEU A 12 6.19 8.48 -19.21
N ASP A 13 5.10 9.10 -19.64
CA ASP A 13 4.38 8.72 -20.87
C ASP A 13 5.01 9.30 -22.16
N ASN A 14 6.07 10.10 -22.05
CA ASN A 14 6.75 10.71 -23.19
C ASN A 14 7.70 9.73 -23.89
N ASN A 15 7.16 8.97 -24.85
CA ASN A 15 7.93 7.99 -25.62
C ASN A 15 9.04 8.61 -26.49
N SER A 16 8.80 9.78 -27.08
CA SER A 16 9.80 10.44 -27.95
C SER A 16 11.09 10.77 -27.21
N SER A 17 10.99 11.14 -25.93
CA SER A 17 12.19 11.40 -25.11
C SER A 17 12.97 10.11 -24.82
N ARG A 18 12.27 9.00 -24.59
CA ARG A 18 12.91 7.69 -24.37
C ARG A 18 13.65 7.21 -25.61
N GLU A 19 13.02 7.32 -26.78
CA GLU A 19 13.63 6.93 -28.05
C GLU A 19 14.94 7.71 -28.32
N ILE A 20 14.97 9.01 -28.00
CA ILE A 20 16.20 9.81 -28.10
C ILE A 20 17.27 9.30 -27.12
N ILE A 21 16.92 9.08 -25.86
CA ILE A 21 17.87 8.61 -24.85
C ILE A 21 18.40 7.21 -25.19
N ASP A 22 17.55 6.31 -25.67
CA ASP A 22 17.90 4.95 -26.08
C ASP A 22 18.82 4.92 -27.31
N SER A 23 18.76 5.96 -28.16
CA SER A 23 19.64 6.10 -29.32
C SER A 23 21.08 6.47 -28.95
N TRP A 24 21.34 6.95 -27.72
CA TRP A 24 22.67 7.37 -27.31
C TRP A 24 23.60 6.17 -27.10
N GLN A 25 24.74 6.19 -27.78
CA GLN A 25 25.80 5.20 -27.65
C GLN A 25 27.14 5.86 -27.26
N PRO A 26 27.21 6.53 -26.10
CA PRO A 26 28.38 7.31 -25.73
C PRO A 26 29.58 6.40 -25.46
N SER A 27 30.70 6.72 -26.12
CA SER A 27 31.98 6.03 -25.97
C SER A 27 32.74 6.47 -24.72
N SER A 28 32.40 7.64 -24.17
CA SER A 28 32.99 8.23 -22.96
C SER A 28 31.94 8.90 -22.08
N LEU A 29 32.29 9.13 -20.81
CA LEU A 29 31.42 9.85 -19.87
C LEU A 29 31.17 11.30 -20.34
N ASP A 30 32.21 11.96 -20.87
CA ASP A 30 32.09 13.33 -21.39
C ASP A 30 31.14 13.42 -22.58
N GLU A 31 31.14 12.42 -23.46
CA GLU A 31 30.20 12.35 -24.58
C GLU A 31 28.74 12.20 -24.09
N LEU A 32 28.51 11.37 -23.08
CA LEU A 32 27.19 11.27 -22.44
C LEU A 32 26.75 12.60 -21.85
N ILE A 33 27.64 13.28 -21.13
CA ILE A 33 27.37 14.59 -20.51
C ILE A 33 27.03 15.61 -21.59
N CYS A 34 27.77 15.64 -22.70
CA CYS A 34 27.48 16.51 -23.84
C CYS A 34 26.09 16.25 -24.44
N ASN A 35 25.75 14.97 -24.68
CA ASN A 35 24.43 14.58 -25.20
C ASN A 35 23.30 15.03 -24.25
N MET A 36 23.47 14.81 -22.94
CA MET A 36 22.51 15.24 -21.93
C MET A 36 22.37 16.77 -21.88
N LYS A 37 23.47 17.52 -21.83
CA LYS A 37 23.46 19.00 -21.82
C LYS A 37 22.75 19.57 -23.05
N GLN A 38 23.01 19.02 -24.23
CA GLN A 38 22.36 19.46 -25.46
C GLN A 38 20.84 19.19 -25.43
N PHE A 39 20.45 17.95 -25.09
CA PHE A 39 19.05 17.52 -25.07
C PHE A 39 18.21 18.22 -23.99
N LEU A 40 18.83 18.59 -22.87
CA LEU A 40 18.14 19.13 -21.69
C LEU A 40 18.24 20.65 -21.55
N SER A 41 18.85 21.34 -22.53
CA SER A 41 19.13 22.79 -22.47
C SER A 41 17.88 23.66 -22.28
N ASP A 42 16.72 23.23 -22.79
CA ASP A 42 15.42 23.90 -22.69
C ASP A 42 14.44 23.22 -21.73
N LYS A 43 14.89 22.23 -20.95
CA LYS A 43 14.04 21.35 -20.13
C LYS A 43 14.03 21.71 -18.65
N TYR A 44 12.94 21.39 -17.97
CA TYR A 44 12.78 21.63 -16.54
C TYR A 44 13.50 20.56 -15.70
N SER A 45 13.69 20.84 -14.40
CA SER A 45 14.39 19.94 -13.47
C SER A 45 13.82 18.52 -13.43
N LEU A 46 12.50 18.36 -13.62
CA LEU A 46 11.85 17.05 -13.67
C LEU A 46 12.30 16.21 -14.87
N ASP A 47 12.36 16.82 -16.06
CA ASP A 47 12.83 16.15 -17.28
C ASP A 47 14.31 15.77 -17.17
N LYS A 48 15.11 16.66 -16.56
CA LYS A 48 16.53 16.40 -16.24
C LYS A 48 16.68 15.17 -15.33
N ALA A 49 15.94 15.13 -14.23
CA ALA A 49 15.96 14.00 -13.29
C ALA A 49 15.52 12.69 -13.96
N TRP A 50 14.48 12.74 -14.79
CA TRP A 50 14.00 11.59 -15.55
C TRP A 50 15.04 11.08 -16.54
N CYS A 51 15.67 11.97 -17.31
CA CYS A 51 16.69 11.60 -18.29
C CYS A 51 17.86 10.85 -17.64
N VAL A 52 18.35 11.34 -16.49
CA VAL A 52 19.43 10.69 -15.75
C VAL A 52 18.98 9.34 -15.17
N PHE A 53 17.80 9.29 -14.54
CA PHE A 53 17.24 8.05 -13.99
C PHE A 53 17.05 6.97 -15.06
N TYR A 54 16.40 7.33 -16.17
CA TYR A 54 16.10 6.41 -17.25
C TYR A 54 17.38 5.90 -17.89
N TRP A 55 18.33 6.78 -18.24
CA TRP A 55 19.57 6.34 -18.84
C TRP A 55 20.35 5.38 -17.92
N ILE A 56 20.47 5.69 -16.62
CA ILE A 56 21.18 4.81 -15.67
C ILE A 56 20.48 3.45 -15.55
N THR A 57 19.16 3.42 -15.35
CA THR A 57 18.39 2.17 -15.23
C THR A 57 18.46 1.31 -16.49
N GLN A 58 18.61 1.94 -17.66
CA GLN A 58 18.78 1.23 -18.93
C GLN A 58 20.23 0.82 -19.23
N ASN A 59 21.25 1.43 -18.62
CA ASN A 59 22.64 1.21 -19.04
C ASN A 59 23.55 0.62 -17.97
N ILE A 60 23.13 0.57 -16.71
CA ILE A 60 23.93 0.02 -15.61
C ILE A 60 23.24 -1.23 -15.06
N HIS A 61 24.04 -2.27 -14.82
CA HIS A 61 23.60 -3.52 -14.20
C HIS A 61 23.97 -3.55 -12.72
N TYR A 62 23.08 -4.10 -11.91
CA TYR A 62 23.36 -4.26 -10.49
C TYR A 62 24.27 -5.47 -10.26
N ASP A 63 25.40 -5.27 -9.59
CA ASP A 63 26.37 -6.31 -9.26
C ASP A 63 26.99 -6.00 -7.89
N ASN A 64 26.62 -6.82 -6.90
CA ASN A 64 27.07 -6.68 -5.53
C ASN A 64 28.52 -7.15 -5.29
N THR A 65 29.19 -7.70 -6.32
CA THR A 65 30.58 -8.16 -6.23
C THR A 65 31.59 -7.09 -6.66
N ARG A 66 31.13 -6.00 -7.28
CA ARG A 66 31.98 -4.90 -7.74
C ARG A 66 32.57 -4.12 -6.56
N SER A 67 33.89 -4.01 -6.52
CA SER A 67 34.60 -3.24 -5.49
C SER A 67 34.78 -1.76 -5.86
N ASP A 68 35.03 -1.46 -7.14
CA ASP A 68 35.25 -0.10 -7.65
C ASP A 68 33.93 0.57 -8.03
N GLN A 69 33.58 1.63 -7.31
CA GLN A 69 32.34 2.41 -7.46
C GLN A 69 32.61 3.86 -7.93
N THR A 70 33.78 4.10 -8.53
CA THR A 70 34.09 5.37 -9.18
C THR A 70 33.22 5.56 -10.43
N VAL A 71 32.86 6.81 -10.73
CA VAL A 71 31.92 7.13 -11.82
C VAL A 71 32.44 6.60 -13.17
N GLU A 72 33.74 6.76 -13.42
CA GLU A 72 34.42 6.34 -14.64
C GLU A 72 34.41 4.81 -14.78
N SER A 73 34.66 4.09 -13.67
CA SER A 73 34.64 2.62 -13.65
C SER A 73 33.23 2.08 -13.90
N VAL A 74 32.22 2.65 -13.23
CA VAL A 74 30.81 2.27 -13.40
C VAL A 74 30.33 2.53 -14.82
N PHE A 75 30.64 3.72 -15.38
CA PHE A 75 30.30 4.04 -16.77
C PHE A 75 30.93 3.04 -17.74
N LYS A 76 32.23 2.75 -17.58
CA LYS A 76 32.95 1.84 -18.47
C LYS A 76 32.49 0.40 -18.35
N SER A 77 32.27 -0.10 -17.12
CA SER A 77 31.90 -1.50 -16.89
C SER A 77 30.41 -1.77 -17.02
N ARG A 78 29.57 -0.72 -17.06
CA ARG A 78 28.11 -0.84 -17.07
C ARG A 78 27.58 -1.64 -15.89
N SER A 79 28.25 -1.59 -14.74
CA SER A 79 27.99 -2.47 -13.60
C SER A 79 28.41 -1.84 -12.27
N ALA A 80 27.54 -1.88 -11.25
CA ALA A 80 27.74 -1.19 -9.97
C ALA A 80 26.93 -1.79 -8.81
N THR A 81 27.35 -1.45 -7.58
CA THR A 81 26.51 -1.54 -6.37
C THR A 81 25.68 -0.27 -6.20
N SER A 82 24.83 -0.17 -5.17
CA SER A 82 24.06 1.06 -4.92
C SER A 82 24.89 2.33 -4.77
N SER A 83 26.12 2.24 -4.27
CA SER A 83 27.05 3.37 -4.23
C SER A 83 27.46 3.85 -5.63
N GLY A 84 27.77 2.93 -6.55
CA GLY A 84 28.14 3.33 -7.91
C GLY A 84 26.98 3.94 -8.70
N TYR A 85 25.75 3.44 -8.50
CA TYR A 85 24.54 4.06 -9.06
C TYR A 85 24.37 5.49 -8.55
N THR A 86 24.41 5.69 -7.22
CA THR A 86 24.18 7.02 -6.63
C THR A 86 25.26 8.03 -6.94
N ASN A 87 26.53 7.59 -7.02
CA ASN A 87 27.66 8.41 -7.44
C ASN A 87 27.52 8.87 -8.89
N LEU A 88 27.18 7.96 -9.81
CA LEU A 88 26.97 8.29 -11.22
C LEU A 88 25.76 9.21 -11.39
N PHE A 89 24.66 8.92 -10.71
CA PHE A 89 23.46 9.75 -10.73
C PHE A 89 23.76 11.17 -10.27
N LYS A 90 24.45 11.32 -9.12
CA LYS A 90 24.85 12.64 -8.60
C LYS A 90 25.76 13.37 -9.58
N ARG A 91 26.81 12.72 -10.11
CA ARG A 91 27.73 13.36 -11.07
C ARG A 91 26.99 13.86 -12.31
N LEU A 92 26.09 13.07 -12.88
CA LEU A 92 25.33 13.50 -14.06
C LEU A 92 24.37 14.65 -13.73
N CYS A 93 23.76 14.67 -12.55
CA CYS A 93 22.92 15.77 -12.09
C CYS A 93 23.72 17.07 -11.90
N ASP A 94 24.89 16.99 -11.28
CA ASP A 94 25.77 18.13 -11.06
C ASP A 94 26.19 18.76 -12.40
N GLU A 95 26.41 17.96 -13.45
CA GLU A 95 26.75 18.44 -14.80
C GLU A 95 25.60 19.13 -15.54
N ILE A 96 24.34 18.87 -15.18
CA ILE A 96 23.16 19.46 -15.83
C ILE A 96 22.45 20.49 -14.94
N ASP A 97 23.15 21.01 -13.93
CA ASP A 97 22.66 21.99 -12.96
C ASP A 97 21.39 21.52 -12.23
N LEU A 98 21.35 20.25 -11.81
CA LEU A 98 20.29 19.67 -10.99
C LEU A 98 20.85 19.33 -9.60
N ASN A 99 20.34 20.02 -8.58
CA ASN A 99 20.71 19.76 -7.19
C ASN A 99 20.36 18.32 -6.79
N CYS A 100 21.35 17.56 -6.38
CA CYS A 100 21.24 16.15 -6.07
C CYS A 100 22.12 15.76 -4.88
N GLU A 101 21.54 15.04 -3.93
CA GLU A 101 22.20 14.55 -2.71
C GLU A 101 22.20 13.03 -2.65
N ILE A 102 23.27 12.46 -2.07
CA ILE A 102 23.38 11.02 -1.82
C ILE A 102 22.89 10.76 -0.40
N ILE A 103 21.89 9.89 -0.29
CA ILE A 103 21.32 9.48 0.98
C ILE A 103 21.85 8.10 1.33
N LYS A 104 22.61 8.04 2.43
CA LYS A 104 23.06 6.78 3.01
C LYS A 104 22.05 6.28 4.02
N GLY A 105 21.75 4.98 3.97
CA GLY A 105 20.77 4.41 4.87
C GLY A 105 20.79 2.91 4.92
N THR A 106 19.66 2.37 5.34
CA THR A 106 19.42 0.93 5.43
C THR A 106 18.11 0.64 4.73
N VAL A 107 18.13 -0.34 3.83
CA VAL A 107 16.90 -0.88 3.25
C VAL A 107 16.57 -2.21 3.87
N ARG A 108 15.27 -2.46 4.07
CA ARG A 108 14.76 -3.74 4.56
C ARG A 108 14.14 -4.50 3.39
N THR A 109 14.79 -5.60 3.00
CA THR A 109 14.27 -6.58 2.04
C THR A 109 13.39 -7.59 2.76
N ILE A 110 12.76 -8.50 2.02
CA ILE A 110 11.96 -9.61 2.58
C ILE A 110 12.77 -10.54 3.51
N TYR A 111 14.09 -10.64 3.32
CA TYR A 111 14.95 -11.58 4.06
C TYR A 111 15.85 -10.91 5.10
N LYS A 112 16.33 -9.70 4.82
CA LYS A 112 17.35 -9.04 5.65
C LYS A 112 17.38 -7.53 5.46
N ARG A 113 18.07 -6.87 6.38
CA ARG A 113 18.49 -5.47 6.23
C ARG A 113 19.85 -5.42 5.57
N ILE A 114 20.03 -4.48 4.64
CA ILE A 114 21.31 -4.23 3.99
C ILE A 114 21.59 -2.73 4.01
N SER A 115 22.87 -2.37 4.11
CA SER A 115 23.31 -1.00 3.83
C SER A 115 22.97 -0.68 2.38
N HIS A 116 22.45 0.52 2.14
CA HIS A 116 22.05 0.95 0.80
C HIS A 116 22.14 2.46 0.69
N GLU A 117 22.28 2.92 -0.56
CA GLU A 117 22.40 4.33 -0.90
C GLU A 117 21.42 4.63 -2.03
N TRP A 118 20.72 5.76 -1.94
CA TRP A 118 19.83 6.29 -2.98
C TRP A 118 20.02 7.81 -3.08
N ASN A 119 19.32 8.48 -4.00
CA ASN A 119 19.46 9.92 -4.20
C ASN A 119 18.21 10.70 -3.77
N ALA A 120 18.39 12.00 -3.53
CA ALA A 120 17.32 12.98 -3.56
C ALA A 120 17.66 14.10 -4.55
N VAL A 121 16.65 14.58 -5.27
CA VAL A 121 16.79 15.71 -6.20
C VAL A 121 15.87 16.85 -5.79
N GLU A 122 16.35 18.08 -5.93
CA GLU A 122 15.56 19.28 -5.69
C GLU A 122 14.96 19.75 -7.02
N LEU A 123 13.64 19.60 -7.18
CA LEU A 123 12.95 19.99 -8.42
C LEU A 123 12.44 21.43 -8.38
N GLU A 124 12.10 21.90 -7.18
CA GLU A 124 11.70 23.27 -6.89
C GLU A 124 12.46 23.71 -5.63
N LYS A 125 12.62 25.03 -5.44
CA LYS A 125 13.36 25.58 -4.30
C LYS A 125 12.86 24.98 -2.97
N ASN A 126 13.77 24.36 -2.23
CA ASN A 126 13.59 23.62 -0.98
C ASN A 126 12.63 22.41 -1.04
N HIS A 127 12.32 21.89 -2.22
CA HIS A 127 11.44 20.72 -2.40
C HIS A 127 12.22 19.55 -3.01
N TRP A 128 12.55 18.61 -2.12
CA TRP A 128 13.34 17.42 -2.43
C TRP A 128 12.45 16.21 -2.71
N TYR A 129 12.87 15.38 -3.64
CA TYR A 129 12.18 14.16 -4.04
C TYR A 129 13.15 12.98 -4.08
N LEU A 130 12.69 11.81 -3.65
CA LEU A 130 13.53 10.63 -3.48
C LEU A 130 13.57 9.79 -4.77
N ILE A 131 14.76 9.31 -5.14
CA ILE A 131 15.00 8.47 -6.31
C ILE A 131 15.92 7.31 -5.93
N ASP A 132 15.58 6.08 -6.33
CA ASP A 132 16.49 4.93 -6.25
C ASP A 132 16.68 4.29 -7.63
N SER A 133 17.76 4.68 -8.32
CA SER A 133 18.09 4.13 -9.64
C SER A 133 18.61 2.70 -9.59
N ALA A 134 19.07 2.20 -8.43
CA ALA A 134 19.49 0.81 -8.30
C ALA A 134 18.25 -0.08 -8.24
N TRP A 135 17.35 0.13 -7.28
CA TRP A 135 16.11 -0.67 -7.19
C TRP A 135 15.15 -0.40 -8.36
N GLY A 136 15.30 0.73 -9.05
CA GLY A 136 14.61 1.02 -10.31
C GLY A 136 15.12 0.29 -11.55
N SER A 137 16.25 -0.43 -11.49
CA SER A 137 16.87 -1.08 -12.66
C SER A 137 16.73 -2.60 -12.72
N TYR A 138 16.24 -3.25 -11.65
CA TYR A 138 16.11 -4.71 -11.61
C TYR A 138 14.91 -5.20 -10.79
N ASN A 139 14.41 -6.40 -11.11
CA ASN A 139 13.34 -7.06 -10.38
C ASN A 139 13.87 -7.94 -9.22
N GLN A 140 12.98 -8.60 -8.47
CA GLN A 140 13.38 -9.44 -7.32
C GLN A 140 14.26 -10.66 -7.70
N LEU A 141 14.32 -11.02 -8.99
CA LEU A 141 15.16 -12.08 -9.54
C LEU A 141 16.51 -11.55 -10.06
N ASN A 142 16.83 -10.27 -9.83
CA ASN A 142 17.97 -9.53 -10.39
C ASN A 142 17.97 -9.47 -11.92
N GLU A 143 16.81 -9.60 -12.56
CA GLU A 143 16.67 -9.38 -14.00
C GLU A 143 16.44 -7.90 -14.27
N LYS A 144 17.06 -7.37 -15.33
CA LYS A 144 16.91 -5.97 -15.72
C LYS A 144 15.44 -5.65 -15.99
N SER A 145 14.92 -4.67 -15.25
CA SER A 145 13.52 -4.23 -15.35
C SER A 145 13.43 -2.79 -14.91
N LEU A 146 12.79 -1.95 -15.72
CA LEU A 146 12.52 -0.57 -15.34
C LEU A 146 11.36 -0.51 -14.36
N ASP A 147 11.65 -0.27 -13.08
CA ASP A 147 10.63 -0.05 -12.06
C ASP A 147 10.46 1.45 -11.78
N LEU A 148 9.41 2.02 -12.36
CA LEU A 148 9.06 3.43 -12.22
C LEU A 148 8.63 3.79 -10.81
N TYR A 149 8.35 2.83 -9.92
CA TYR A 149 8.05 3.10 -8.52
C TYR A 149 9.17 3.90 -7.86
N TYR A 150 10.43 3.62 -8.20
CA TYR A 150 11.62 4.25 -7.61
C TYR A 150 12.01 5.60 -8.23
N PHE A 151 11.25 6.10 -9.19
CA PHE A 151 11.40 7.46 -9.72
C PHE A 151 10.45 8.42 -9.01
N LEU A 152 11.02 9.36 -8.24
CA LEU A 152 10.30 10.35 -7.44
C LEU A 152 9.27 9.70 -6.51
N THR A 153 9.68 8.64 -5.82
CA THR A 153 8.81 7.92 -4.89
C THR A 153 8.38 8.88 -3.77
N PRO A 154 7.08 9.00 -3.46
CA PRO A 154 6.63 9.79 -2.31
C PRO A 154 7.35 9.33 -1.04
N SER A 155 7.80 10.28 -0.22
CA SER A 155 8.52 9.98 1.02
C SER A 155 7.75 9.05 1.95
N THR A 156 6.44 9.23 2.04
CA THR A 156 5.50 8.37 2.80
C THR A 156 5.46 6.92 2.31
N LYS A 157 5.83 6.66 1.05
CA LYS A 157 5.94 5.32 0.46
C LYS A 157 7.36 4.78 0.59
N LEU A 158 8.38 5.56 0.26
CA LEU A 158 9.77 5.07 0.27
C LEU A 158 10.27 4.76 1.69
N ILE A 159 9.85 5.55 2.70
CA ILE A 159 10.21 5.32 4.10
C ILE A 159 9.78 3.94 4.62
N GLN A 160 8.81 3.29 3.97
CA GLN A 160 8.36 1.95 4.35
C GLN A 160 9.44 0.90 4.17
N SER A 161 10.39 1.10 3.25
CA SER A 161 11.52 0.18 2.99
C SER A 161 12.90 0.82 3.15
N HIS A 162 13.03 2.14 2.95
CA HIS A 162 14.31 2.88 2.96
C HIS A 162 14.41 3.80 4.17
N ILE A 163 15.39 3.56 5.04
CA ILE A 163 15.60 4.36 6.25
C ILE A 163 16.90 5.14 6.12
N PRO A 164 16.85 6.46 5.96
CA PRO A 164 18.07 7.25 5.90
C PRO A 164 18.76 7.24 7.28
N ASN A 165 20.09 7.32 7.27
CA ASN A 165 20.86 7.48 8.51
C ASN A 165 20.61 8.85 9.14
N ASP A 166 20.43 9.87 8.30
CA ASP A 166 20.01 11.21 8.71
C ASP A 166 18.50 11.38 8.54
N LYS A 167 17.82 11.78 9.61
CA LYS A 167 16.36 11.92 9.64
C LYS A 167 15.82 13.02 8.72
N GLN A 168 16.63 14.03 8.37
CA GLN A 168 16.17 15.10 7.49
C GLN A 168 15.75 14.55 6.11
N TRP A 169 16.43 13.48 5.66
CA TRP A 169 16.17 12.82 4.38
C TRP A 169 14.95 11.90 4.38
N GLN A 170 14.20 11.84 5.47
CA GLN A 170 12.89 11.18 5.45
C GLN A 170 11.87 12.00 4.66
N LEU A 171 12.03 13.33 4.62
CA LEU A 171 11.12 14.24 3.90
C LEU A 171 9.64 14.03 4.27
N LEU A 172 9.37 13.68 5.53
CA LEU A 172 8.03 13.52 6.09
C LEU A 172 7.58 14.79 6.79
N ILE A 173 6.32 15.18 6.57
CA ILE A 173 5.65 16.22 7.36
C ILE A 173 5.32 15.57 8.71
N HIS A 174 5.93 16.11 9.77
CA HIS A 174 6.03 15.57 11.14
C HIS A 174 4.91 14.66 11.69
N PRO A 175 5.24 13.72 12.61
CA PRO A 175 6.60 13.42 13.10
C PRO A 175 7.34 12.43 12.21
N GLY A 176 8.65 12.64 12.04
CA GLY A 176 9.53 11.66 11.38
C GLY A 176 9.56 10.33 12.12
N ILE A 177 9.81 9.24 11.40
CA ILE A 177 9.74 7.87 11.89
C ILE A 177 11.13 7.43 12.40
N THR A 178 11.21 6.81 13.58
CA THR A 178 12.48 6.21 14.05
C THR A 178 12.71 4.81 13.46
N LYS A 179 13.98 4.38 13.38
CA LYS A 179 14.34 2.99 13.01
C LYS A 179 13.59 1.94 13.85
N GLU A 180 13.26 2.27 15.11
CA GLU A 180 12.50 1.45 16.05
C GLU A 180 10.99 1.43 15.80
N GLN A 181 10.39 2.56 15.42
CA GLN A 181 8.98 2.61 15.05
C GLN A 181 8.68 1.76 13.80
N GLN A 182 9.64 1.62 12.88
CA GLN A 182 9.54 0.72 11.74
C GLN A 182 9.93 -0.74 12.05
N LEU A 183 10.65 -0.99 13.15
CA LEU A 183 11.03 -2.35 13.57
C LEU A 183 9.78 -3.19 13.91
N ASN A 184 8.73 -2.57 14.45
CA ASN A 184 7.64 -3.30 15.07
C ASN A 184 6.58 -3.81 14.09
N VAL A 185 6.37 -3.20 12.92
CA VAL A 185 5.39 -3.70 11.95
C VAL A 185 5.75 -3.21 10.54
N GLN A 186 6.32 -4.08 9.71
CA GLN A 186 6.42 -3.81 8.27
C GLN A 186 5.45 -4.74 7.51
N PRO A 187 4.58 -4.19 6.65
CA PRO A 187 3.88 -5.01 5.67
C PRO A 187 4.88 -5.72 4.73
N LYS A 188 4.71 -7.01 4.56
CA LYS A 188 5.33 -7.83 3.51
C LYS A 188 4.36 -7.87 2.34
N PHE A 189 4.73 -7.24 1.23
CA PHE A 189 3.91 -7.18 0.02
C PHE A 189 4.22 -8.35 -0.92
N SER A 190 3.21 -8.84 -1.61
CA SER A 190 3.36 -9.72 -2.77
C SER A 190 3.30 -8.91 -4.07
N SER A 191 3.56 -9.55 -5.22
CA SER A 191 3.33 -8.94 -6.54
C SER A 191 1.87 -8.51 -6.72
N ALA A 192 0.91 -9.32 -6.26
CA ALA A 192 -0.52 -9.04 -6.39
C ALA A 192 -0.94 -7.68 -5.82
N PHE A 193 -0.31 -7.21 -4.73
CA PHE A 193 -0.59 -5.88 -4.19
C PHE A 193 -0.26 -4.75 -5.18
N HIS A 194 0.86 -4.88 -5.89
CA HIS A 194 1.31 -3.94 -6.90
C HIS A 194 0.53 -4.07 -8.20
N ASP A 195 0.28 -5.31 -8.65
CA ASP A 195 -0.50 -5.61 -9.86
C ASP A 195 -1.92 -5.05 -9.77
N TYR A 196 -2.53 -5.14 -8.58
CA TYR A 196 -3.84 -4.57 -8.29
C TYR A 196 -3.82 -3.08 -7.94
N ARG A 197 -2.65 -2.42 -7.98
CA ARG A 197 -2.49 -0.97 -7.71
C ARG A 197 -3.11 -0.55 -6.37
N MET A 198 -2.89 -1.37 -5.34
CA MET A 198 -3.40 -1.11 -4.00
C MET A 198 -2.49 -0.15 -3.23
N ASP A 199 -3.06 0.63 -2.32
CA ASP A 199 -2.32 1.52 -1.43
C ASP A 199 -2.81 1.35 0.02
N ILE A 200 -1.88 1.25 0.97
CA ILE A 200 -2.21 1.34 2.40
C ILE A 200 -2.41 2.81 2.75
N VAL A 201 -3.63 3.16 3.16
CA VAL A 201 -3.99 4.51 3.60
C VAL A 201 -3.67 4.71 5.08
N SER A 202 -3.89 3.69 5.91
CA SER A 202 -3.64 3.73 7.36
C SER A 202 -3.57 2.31 7.95
N PRO A 203 -2.84 2.07 9.06
CA PRO A 203 -1.85 2.97 9.63
C PRO A 203 -0.57 2.96 8.77
N LEU A 204 -0.01 4.13 8.51
CA LEU A 204 1.33 4.23 7.92
C LEU A 204 2.41 3.83 8.94
N VAL A 205 2.11 4.00 10.24
CA VAL A 205 2.94 3.60 11.38
C VAL A 205 2.05 2.93 12.41
N TRP A 206 2.43 1.72 12.84
CA TRP A 206 1.67 0.96 13.80
C TRP A 206 1.97 1.42 15.23
N ILE A 207 0.94 1.89 15.93
CA ILE A 207 1.00 2.22 17.35
C ILE A 207 -0.05 1.35 18.06
N ASN A 208 0.41 0.38 18.87
CA ASN A 208 -0.49 -0.43 19.68
C ASN A 208 -0.73 0.27 21.02
N ASN A 209 -1.88 0.94 21.17
CA ASN A 209 -2.29 1.64 22.39
C ASN A 209 -3.43 0.88 23.10
N GLY A 210 -3.23 -0.41 23.40
CA GLY A 210 -4.22 -1.24 24.12
C GLY A 210 -5.54 -1.47 23.38
N SER A 211 -5.65 -1.09 22.10
CA SER A 211 -6.90 -1.22 21.34
C SER A 211 -7.35 -2.68 21.21
N SER A 212 -8.65 -2.95 21.33
CA SER A 212 -9.21 -4.31 21.23
C SER A 212 -9.13 -4.90 19.81
N TYR A 213 -8.90 -4.06 18.80
CA TYR A 213 -8.70 -4.47 17.42
C TYR A 213 -7.82 -3.45 16.67
N PHE A 214 -7.23 -3.91 15.58
CA PHE A 214 -6.51 -3.09 14.62
C PHE A 214 -7.44 -2.66 13.49
N LYS A 215 -7.24 -1.46 12.96
CA LYS A 215 -7.93 -0.97 11.78
C LYS A 215 -6.92 -0.63 10.70
N ILE A 216 -7.00 -1.32 9.57
CA ILE A 216 -6.18 -1.05 8.38
C ILE A 216 -7.09 -0.50 7.28
N GLN A 217 -6.75 0.64 6.71
CA GLN A 217 -7.45 1.24 5.58
C GLN A 217 -6.64 1.04 4.31
N ILE A 218 -7.29 0.52 3.28
CA ILE A 218 -6.67 0.23 1.97
C ILE A 218 -7.49 0.85 0.86
N ARG A 219 -6.81 1.60 0.00
CA ARG A 219 -7.36 2.04 -1.27
C ARG A 219 -7.07 0.97 -2.32
N ALA A 220 -8.09 0.64 -3.10
CA ALA A 220 -7.98 -0.28 -4.22
C ALA A 220 -8.91 0.17 -5.35
N PRO A 221 -8.62 -0.18 -6.61
CA PRO A 221 -9.52 0.06 -7.74
C PRO A 221 -10.91 -0.54 -7.54
N ASP A 222 -11.90 -0.02 -8.27
CA ASP A 222 -13.30 -0.39 -8.03
C ASP A 222 -13.64 -1.86 -8.30
N TYR A 223 -12.86 -2.51 -9.16
CA TYR A 223 -12.99 -3.93 -9.51
C TYR A 223 -12.29 -4.86 -8.52
N ILE A 224 -11.69 -4.34 -7.45
CA ILE A 224 -10.99 -5.14 -6.44
C ILE A 224 -11.87 -5.36 -5.21
N GLN A 225 -11.94 -6.62 -4.78
CA GLN A 225 -12.57 -7.07 -3.54
C GLN A 225 -11.51 -7.53 -2.55
N LEU A 226 -11.64 -7.13 -1.27
CA LEU A 226 -10.71 -7.49 -0.21
C LEU A 226 -11.33 -8.39 0.86
N ILE A 227 -10.49 -9.24 1.42
CA ILE A 227 -10.72 -9.93 2.70
C ILE A 227 -9.48 -9.81 3.56
N SER A 228 -9.66 -9.91 4.87
CA SER A 228 -8.54 -9.93 5.81
C SER A 228 -8.73 -11.01 6.86
N SER A 229 -7.62 -11.42 7.48
CA SER A 229 -7.60 -12.37 8.59
C SER A 229 -6.44 -12.04 9.54
N ILE A 230 -6.58 -12.50 10.78
CA ILE A 230 -5.54 -12.41 11.81
C ILE A 230 -5.37 -13.78 12.48
N GLU A 231 -4.14 -14.17 12.73
CA GLU A 231 -3.80 -15.48 13.31
C GLU A 231 -2.62 -15.36 14.27
N TYR A 232 -2.71 -16.01 15.43
CA TYR A 232 -1.62 -16.07 16.41
C TYR A 232 -0.51 -16.99 15.90
N THR A 233 0.73 -16.50 15.86
CA THR A 233 1.81 -17.22 15.16
C THR A 233 2.31 -18.46 15.90
N LYS A 234 2.05 -18.58 17.21
CA LYS A 234 2.55 -19.69 18.03
C LYS A 234 1.82 -21.01 17.76
N ASP A 235 0.51 -20.95 17.57
CA ASP A 235 -0.35 -22.15 17.47
C ASP A 235 -1.39 -22.08 16.33
N GLY A 236 -1.40 -20.99 15.56
CA GLY A 236 -2.30 -20.83 14.43
C GLY A 236 -3.75 -20.52 14.80
N ARG A 237 -4.04 -20.19 16.06
CA ARG A 237 -5.40 -19.76 16.45
C ARG A 237 -5.79 -18.50 15.68
N LYS A 238 -6.96 -18.56 15.04
CA LYS A 238 -7.55 -17.42 14.33
C LYS A 238 -8.10 -16.42 15.33
N GLY A 239 -7.89 -15.14 15.07
CA GLY A 239 -8.69 -14.08 15.68
C GLY A 239 -9.93 -13.78 14.85
N SER A 240 -10.59 -12.68 15.18
CA SER A 240 -11.78 -12.22 14.46
C SER A 240 -11.43 -11.10 13.50
N SER A 241 -12.10 -11.03 12.35
CA SER A 241 -11.86 -9.98 11.36
C SER A 241 -13.14 -9.55 10.66
N LEU A 242 -13.28 -8.25 10.42
CA LEU A 242 -14.31 -7.64 9.59
C LEU A 242 -13.62 -6.86 8.48
N THR A 243 -14.02 -7.09 7.23
CA THR A 243 -13.62 -6.23 6.10
C THR A 243 -14.89 -5.62 5.53
N HIS A 244 -14.90 -4.31 5.34
CA HIS A 244 -16.03 -3.59 4.76
C HIS A 244 -15.54 -2.40 3.94
N TYR A 245 -16.43 -1.75 3.19
CA TYR A 245 -16.06 -0.62 2.35
C TYR A 245 -16.64 0.69 2.89
N ASP A 246 -15.79 1.67 3.16
CA ASP A 246 -16.18 3.04 3.46
C ASP A 246 -16.35 3.81 2.16
N GLY A 247 -17.60 3.92 1.72
CA GLY A 247 -17.97 4.59 0.46
C GLY A 247 -17.73 6.10 0.45
N ASP A 248 -17.67 6.75 1.62
CA ASP A 248 -17.45 8.20 1.69
C ASP A 248 -15.97 8.55 1.52
N LYS A 249 -15.08 7.66 1.99
CA LYS A 249 -13.62 7.80 1.88
C LYS A 249 -13.03 7.05 0.69
N CYS A 250 -13.84 6.23 0.01
CA CYS A 250 -13.43 5.32 -1.05
C CYS A 250 -12.28 4.39 -0.63
N VAL A 251 -12.39 3.77 0.56
CA VAL A 251 -11.39 2.84 1.10
C VAL A 251 -12.05 1.59 1.68
N TRP A 252 -11.34 0.47 1.60
CA TRP A 252 -11.63 -0.72 2.40
C TRP A 252 -11.12 -0.51 3.82
N GLU A 253 -11.93 -0.86 4.83
CA GLU A 253 -11.48 -0.92 6.22
C GLU A 253 -11.47 -2.39 6.69
N CYS A 254 -10.30 -2.84 7.13
CA CYS A 254 -10.05 -4.16 7.69
C CYS A 254 -9.89 -4.01 9.20
N LEU A 255 -10.88 -4.46 9.97
CA LEU A 255 -10.86 -4.53 11.43
C LEU A 255 -10.40 -5.92 11.86
N LEU A 256 -9.39 -6.01 12.73
CA LEU A 256 -8.72 -7.27 13.07
C LEU A 256 -8.54 -7.36 14.58
N ALA A 257 -9.26 -8.29 15.22
CA ALA A 257 -9.30 -8.46 16.66
C ALA A 257 -8.51 -9.73 17.08
N PRO A 258 -7.28 -9.56 17.62
CA PRO A 258 -6.56 -10.68 18.23
C PRO A 258 -7.30 -11.19 19.46
N GLN A 259 -7.13 -12.49 19.77
CA GLN A 259 -7.80 -13.15 20.91
C GLN A 259 -6.83 -13.51 22.03
N THR A 260 -5.57 -13.12 21.89
CA THR A 260 -4.50 -13.39 22.85
C THR A 260 -3.37 -12.37 22.63
N THR A 261 -2.47 -12.25 23.60
CA THR A 261 -1.23 -11.45 23.44
C THR A 261 -0.15 -12.28 22.74
N GLY A 262 0.88 -11.59 22.26
CA GLY A 262 2.01 -12.13 21.52
C GLY A 262 1.95 -11.80 20.02
N ILE A 263 2.77 -12.50 19.24
CA ILE A 263 2.96 -12.19 17.82
C ILE A 263 1.81 -12.76 17.00
N HIS A 264 1.18 -11.92 16.19
CA HIS A 264 0.11 -12.28 15.27
C HIS A 264 0.54 -11.95 13.84
N LYS A 265 0.10 -12.78 12.89
CA LYS A 265 0.16 -12.47 11.46
C LYS A 265 -1.22 -11.96 11.02
N ILE A 266 -1.24 -10.80 10.39
CA ILE A 266 -2.39 -10.27 9.67
C ILE A 266 -2.16 -10.51 8.19
N ILE A 267 -3.16 -11.02 7.49
CA ILE A 267 -3.10 -11.30 6.06
C ILE A 267 -4.26 -10.57 5.39
N ILE A 268 -3.96 -9.82 4.34
CA ILE A 268 -4.96 -9.18 3.48
C ILE A 268 -4.83 -9.79 2.09
N CYS A 269 -5.94 -10.29 1.59
CA CYS A 269 -6.03 -10.89 0.27
C CYS A 269 -6.99 -10.07 -0.60
N ALA A 270 -6.75 -10.09 -1.90
CA ALA A 270 -7.56 -9.42 -2.89
C ALA A 270 -7.90 -10.36 -4.04
N LYS A 271 -9.00 -10.09 -4.73
CA LYS A 271 -9.30 -10.66 -6.06
C LYS A 271 -9.97 -9.60 -6.93
N SER A 272 -9.89 -9.80 -8.24
CA SER A 272 -10.73 -9.06 -9.18
C SER A 272 -12.15 -9.62 -9.15
N ILE A 273 -13.16 -8.75 -9.18
CA ILE A 273 -14.57 -9.16 -9.31
C ILE A 273 -14.92 -9.53 -10.76
N ASN A 274 -14.06 -9.18 -11.71
CA ASN A 274 -14.26 -9.45 -13.14
C ASN A 274 -13.72 -10.84 -13.54
N THR A 275 -13.02 -11.53 -12.65
CA THR A 275 -12.45 -12.86 -12.88
C THR A 275 -13.01 -13.85 -11.87
N ASN A 276 -13.04 -15.14 -12.23
CA ASN A 276 -13.37 -16.22 -11.29
C ASN A 276 -12.15 -16.68 -10.48
N GLU A 277 -11.13 -15.83 -10.36
CA GLU A 277 -9.89 -16.16 -9.67
C GLU A 277 -10.10 -16.25 -8.16
N ARG A 278 -9.25 -17.04 -7.52
CA ARG A 278 -9.20 -17.13 -6.06
C ARG A 278 -8.54 -15.88 -5.49
N TYR A 279 -8.81 -15.60 -4.22
CA TYR A 279 -8.09 -14.56 -3.50
C TYR A 279 -6.60 -14.81 -3.49
N SER A 280 -5.85 -13.79 -3.88
CA SER A 280 -4.40 -13.74 -3.80
C SER A 280 -3.98 -12.96 -2.57
N GLN A 281 -3.05 -13.50 -1.78
CA GLN A 281 -2.46 -12.76 -0.68
C GLN A 281 -1.73 -11.53 -1.24
N CYS A 282 -2.06 -10.34 -0.73
CA CYS A 282 -1.50 -9.07 -1.20
C CYS A 282 -0.51 -8.51 -0.20
N VAL A 283 -0.89 -8.47 1.07
CA VAL A 283 -0.01 -7.94 2.11
C VAL A 283 -0.15 -8.72 3.41
N ARG A 284 0.97 -8.90 4.10
CA ARG A 284 1.05 -9.51 5.43
C ARG A 284 1.69 -8.55 6.42
N PHE A 285 1.11 -8.41 7.61
CA PHE A 285 1.74 -7.71 8.72
C PHE A 285 2.08 -8.71 9.81
N ASP A 286 3.24 -8.59 10.43
CA ASP A 286 3.56 -9.28 11.68
C ASP A 286 3.47 -8.24 12.80
N VAL A 287 2.54 -8.44 13.74
CA VAL A 287 2.24 -7.48 14.81
C VAL A 287 2.45 -8.14 16.17
N ASN A 288 3.14 -7.46 17.09
CA ASN A 288 3.29 -7.93 18.46
C ASN A 288 2.22 -7.27 19.36
N VAL A 289 1.28 -8.09 19.86
CA VAL A 289 0.22 -7.65 20.76
C VAL A 289 0.74 -7.77 22.20
N THR A 290 1.11 -6.67 22.83
CA THR A 290 1.63 -6.69 24.21
C THR A 290 0.52 -6.57 25.27
N ASP A 291 -0.61 -5.97 24.89
CA ASP A 291 -1.74 -5.72 25.79
C ASP A 291 -3.06 -5.73 24.99
N LEU A 292 -4.17 -6.04 25.67
CA LEU A 292 -5.53 -6.07 25.13
C LEU A 292 -6.52 -5.54 26.16
N ASN A 293 -7.17 -4.40 25.86
CA ASN A 293 -8.19 -3.82 26.74
C ASN A 293 -9.33 -4.80 27.04
N TYR A 294 -9.90 -5.42 26.01
CA TYR A 294 -10.92 -6.47 26.13
C TYR A 294 -11.00 -7.29 24.84
N LEU A 295 -11.50 -8.53 24.94
CA LEU A 295 -11.72 -9.39 23.79
C LEU A 295 -12.98 -8.96 23.02
N ILE A 296 -12.83 -8.79 21.71
CA ILE A 296 -13.91 -8.46 20.79
C ILE A 296 -13.92 -9.44 19.61
N THR A 297 -15.11 -9.79 19.16
CA THR A 297 -15.35 -10.51 17.91
C THR A 297 -16.25 -9.67 17.02
N PHE A 298 -16.17 -9.90 15.72
CA PHE A 298 -16.98 -9.27 14.69
C PHE A 298 -17.98 -10.27 14.10
N PRO A 299 -19.14 -9.81 13.62
CA PRO A 299 -20.10 -10.67 12.95
C PRO A 299 -19.52 -11.29 11.68
N TYR A 300 -20.05 -12.44 11.29
CA TYR A 300 -19.74 -13.03 10.00
C TYR A 300 -20.31 -12.17 8.87
N VAL A 301 -19.51 -11.89 7.85
CA VAL A 301 -19.94 -11.24 6.60
C VAL A 301 -19.70 -12.17 5.41
N SER A 302 -20.66 -12.23 4.49
CA SER A 302 -20.57 -13.11 3.32
C SER A 302 -19.73 -12.50 2.19
N ASP A 303 -19.33 -13.32 1.21
CA ASP A 303 -18.68 -12.81 -0.01
C ASP A 303 -19.56 -11.81 -0.77
N LEU A 304 -20.90 -11.96 -0.66
CA LEU A 304 -21.85 -11.02 -1.24
C LEU A 304 -21.80 -9.67 -0.54
N PHE A 305 -21.67 -9.63 0.80
CA PHE A 305 -21.48 -8.36 1.52
C PHE A 305 -20.29 -7.57 0.97
N GLN A 306 -19.18 -8.26 0.71
CA GLN A 306 -17.98 -7.66 0.15
C GLN A 306 -18.19 -7.20 -1.30
N SER A 307 -18.78 -8.02 -2.17
CA SER A 307 -18.96 -7.67 -3.59
C SER A 307 -19.94 -6.51 -3.82
N LEU A 308 -20.87 -6.30 -2.89
CA LEU A 308 -21.77 -5.14 -2.89
C LEU A 308 -21.13 -3.89 -2.28
N LYS A 309 -19.89 -3.97 -1.76
CA LYS A 309 -19.21 -2.90 -1.04
C LYS A 309 -20.05 -2.37 0.13
N CYS A 310 -20.60 -3.29 0.92
CA CYS A 310 -21.38 -2.93 2.10
C CYS A 310 -20.49 -2.34 3.20
N GLN A 311 -21.11 -1.53 4.06
CA GLN A 311 -20.51 -0.98 5.28
C GLN A 311 -21.34 -1.33 6.49
N LEU A 312 -20.68 -1.75 7.58
CA LEU A 312 -21.29 -1.97 8.88
C LEU A 312 -20.91 -0.78 9.79
N PHE A 313 -21.91 -0.01 10.25
CA PHE A 313 -21.70 1.10 11.17
C PHE A 313 -21.87 0.64 12.63
N GLU A 314 -22.95 -0.07 12.94
CA GLU A 314 -23.24 -0.58 14.27
C GLU A 314 -24.26 -1.74 14.25
N PRO A 315 -24.17 -2.68 15.19
CA PRO A 315 -23.07 -2.86 16.15
C PRO A 315 -21.88 -3.53 15.46
N ILE A 316 -20.67 -3.01 15.68
CA ILE A 316 -19.45 -3.62 15.10
C ILE A 316 -19.12 -4.95 15.81
N SER A 317 -19.42 -5.07 17.10
CA SER A 317 -19.14 -6.29 17.87
C SER A 317 -20.22 -7.35 17.69
N ASP A 318 -19.80 -8.62 17.65
CA ASP A 318 -20.67 -9.80 17.71
C ASP A 318 -21.13 -10.13 19.15
N ASN A 319 -20.56 -9.49 20.18
CA ASN A 319 -20.88 -9.80 21.58
C ASN A 319 -22.19 -9.12 22.02
N LEU A 320 -23.30 -9.50 21.39
CA LEU A 320 -24.63 -8.94 21.66
C LEU A 320 -25.31 -9.71 22.79
N LYS A 321 -25.61 -9.00 23.89
CA LYS A 321 -26.28 -9.56 25.07
C LYS A 321 -27.76 -9.76 24.82
N ILE A 322 -28.26 -10.97 25.06
CA ILE A 322 -29.68 -11.33 24.95
C ILE A 322 -30.57 -10.34 25.74
N GLY A 323 -31.68 -9.92 25.14
CA GLY A 323 -32.67 -9.01 25.75
C GLY A 323 -32.29 -7.52 25.72
N VAL A 324 -31.07 -7.17 25.31
CA VAL A 324 -30.66 -5.77 25.15
C VAL A 324 -31.18 -5.21 23.83
N LYS A 325 -31.63 -3.95 23.83
CA LYS A 325 -31.98 -3.24 22.60
C LYS A 325 -30.73 -2.71 21.91
N VAL A 326 -30.59 -3.00 20.62
CA VAL A 326 -29.45 -2.56 19.81
C VAL A 326 -29.94 -1.91 18.52
N THR A 327 -29.12 -1.00 17.98
CA THR A 327 -29.36 -0.38 16.68
C THR A 327 -28.51 -1.09 15.63
N LEU A 328 -29.17 -1.63 14.61
CA LEU A 328 -28.57 -2.14 13.40
C LEU A 328 -28.47 -1.00 12.39
N ARG A 329 -27.28 -0.69 11.88
CA ARG A 329 -27.07 0.36 10.87
C ARG A 329 -25.99 -0.01 9.87
N TYR A 330 -26.34 0.01 8.59
CA TYR A 330 -25.47 -0.44 7.49
C TYR A 330 -25.70 0.39 6.24
N ARG A 331 -24.69 0.42 5.38
CA ARG A 331 -24.81 0.84 3.98
C ARG A 331 -24.81 -0.41 3.09
N ILE A 332 -25.84 -0.59 2.27
CA ILE A 332 -26.02 -1.72 1.35
C ILE A 332 -26.39 -1.14 -0.05
N PRO A 333 -25.40 -0.72 -0.86
CA PRO A 333 -25.60 0.08 -2.08
C PRO A 333 -26.51 -0.48 -3.18
N LYS A 334 -26.69 -1.81 -3.22
CA LYS A 334 -27.30 -2.52 -4.36
C LYS A 334 -28.49 -3.40 -3.96
N ALA A 335 -28.97 -3.26 -2.72
CA ALA A 335 -30.14 -4.01 -2.27
C ALA A 335 -31.43 -3.29 -2.70
N LYS A 336 -32.33 -4.06 -3.32
CA LYS A 336 -33.71 -3.66 -3.58
C LYS A 336 -34.52 -3.65 -2.30
N ASN A 337 -34.43 -4.75 -1.54
CA ASN A 337 -35.10 -4.94 -0.27
C ASN A 337 -34.12 -5.51 0.76
N ILE A 338 -34.39 -5.24 2.03
CA ILE A 338 -33.62 -5.75 3.16
C ILE A 338 -34.60 -6.41 4.14
N GLN A 339 -34.19 -7.55 4.70
CA GLN A 339 -34.90 -8.23 5.77
C GLN A 339 -33.94 -8.56 6.90
N ILE A 340 -34.46 -8.50 8.12
CA ILE A 340 -33.73 -8.84 9.34
C ILE A 340 -34.44 -10.04 9.96
N GLN A 341 -33.73 -11.15 10.08
CA GLN A 341 -34.21 -12.31 10.82
C GLN A 341 -33.72 -12.21 12.26
N VAL A 342 -34.65 -12.18 13.21
CA VAL A 342 -34.41 -12.11 14.66
C VAL A 342 -35.02 -13.37 15.26
N GLY A 343 -34.21 -14.42 15.43
CA GLY A 343 -34.69 -15.77 15.75
C GLY A 343 -35.58 -16.34 14.64
N THR A 344 -36.83 -16.65 14.96
CA THR A 344 -37.83 -17.13 13.98
C THR A 344 -38.62 -15.99 13.32
N SER A 345 -38.46 -14.75 13.80
CA SER A 345 -39.21 -13.60 13.28
C SER A 345 -38.47 -12.92 12.13
N LEU A 346 -39.22 -12.53 11.09
CA LEU A 346 -38.73 -11.69 10.01
C LEU A 346 -39.25 -10.26 10.20
N GLN A 347 -38.34 -9.30 10.11
CA GLN A 347 -38.60 -7.88 10.29
C GLN A 347 -38.10 -7.10 9.07
N ILE A 348 -38.82 -6.04 8.71
CA ILE A 348 -38.39 -5.07 7.71
C ILE A 348 -37.69 -3.93 8.46
N PRO A 349 -36.62 -3.33 7.92
CA PRO A 349 -35.96 -2.21 8.58
C PRO A 349 -36.92 -1.03 8.84
N ASP A 350 -36.72 -0.36 9.97
CA ASP A 350 -37.45 0.86 10.34
C ASP A 350 -37.26 1.97 9.31
N HIS A 351 -36.08 2.02 8.69
CA HIS A 351 -35.72 2.99 7.67
C HIS A 351 -34.74 2.39 6.66
N TYR A 352 -34.95 2.66 5.37
CA TYR A 352 -34.01 2.34 4.30
C TYR A 352 -34.07 3.41 3.21
N GLU A 353 -33.15 4.37 3.25
CA GLU A 353 -33.02 5.44 2.26
C GLU A 353 -31.56 5.69 1.92
N ASN A 354 -31.29 6.12 0.68
CA ASN A 354 -29.94 6.39 0.19
C ASN A 354 -28.96 5.24 0.45
N ASN A 355 -29.44 4.01 0.29
CA ASN A 355 -28.72 2.76 0.55
C ASN A 355 -28.30 2.54 2.01
N ILE A 356 -28.77 3.34 2.96
CA ILE A 356 -28.48 3.18 4.38
C ILE A 356 -29.73 2.64 5.05
N PHE A 357 -29.61 1.49 5.70
CA PHE A 357 -30.68 0.95 6.53
C PHE A 357 -30.39 1.18 8.01
N LYS A 358 -31.46 1.40 8.77
CA LYS A 358 -31.44 1.47 10.23
C LYS A 358 -32.63 0.69 10.79
N SER A 359 -32.41 -0.09 11.84
CA SER A 359 -33.48 -0.74 12.59
C SER A 359 -33.11 -0.97 14.04
N HIS A 360 -34.09 -0.96 14.93
CA HIS A 360 -33.89 -1.28 16.34
C HIS A 360 -34.45 -2.67 16.63
N ILE A 361 -33.61 -3.54 17.18
CA ILE A 361 -34.02 -4.89 17.56
C ILE A 361 -33.75 -5.12 19.04
N THR A 362 -34.48 -6.06 19.61
CA THR A 362 -34.10 -6.67 20.90
C THR A 362 -33.34 -7.94 20.58
N VAL A 363 -32.13 -8.09 21.12
CA VAL A 363 -31.25 -9.23 20.83
C VAL A 363 -31.96 -10.53 21.25
N PRO A 364 -32.19 -11.46 20.31
CA PRO A 364 -32.91 -12.71 20.60
C PRO A 364 -31.97 -13.71 21.28
N ASN A 365 -32.53 -14.82 21.77
CA ASN A 365 -31.77 -16.01 22.15
C ASN A 365 -31.56 -16.93 20.93
N ASP A 366 -31.04 -16.37 19.83
CA ASP A 366 -30.74 -17.05 18.56
C ASP A 366 -29.90 -16.09 17.67
N ASN A 367 -29.43 -16.55 16.53
CA ASN A 367 -28.71 -15.71 15.58
C ASN A 367 -29.58 -14.57 15.02
N ILE A 368 -28.92 -13.47 14.66
CA ILE A 368 -29.53 -12.39 13.88
C ILE A 368 -28.95 -12.44 12.47
N LEU A 369 -29.81 -12.53 11.45
CA LEU A 369 -29.38 -12.51 10.05
C LEU A 369 -29.83 -11.22 9.38
N ILE A 370 -28.92 -10.57 8.67
CA ILE A 370 -29.25 -9.44 7.81
C ILE A 370 -29.16 -9.95 6.38
N MET A 371 -30.27 -9.81 5.66
CA MET A 371 -30.44 -10.37 4.34
C MET A 371 -30.80 -9.27 3.34
N GLY A 372 -30.22 -9.35 2.15
CA GLY A 372 -30.49 -8.43 1.05
C GLY A 372 -31.06 -9.18 -0.15
N GLN A 373 -32.03 -8.56 -0.81
CA GLN A 373 -32.52 -8.95 -2.12
C GLN A 373 -31.94 -8.00 -3.17
N LEU A 374 -31.26 -8.51 -4.18
CA LEU A 374 -30.71 -7.71 -5.28
C LEU A 374 -31.77 -7.45 -6.36
N ASN A 375 -31.59 -6.38 -7.15
CA ASN A 375 -32.55 -5.95 -8.19
C ASN A 375 -32.96 -7.08 -9.17
N ASN A 376 -32.07 -8.06 -9.42
CA ASN A 376 -32.28 -9.13 -10.39
C ASN A 376 -32.56 -10.50 -9.76
N GLN A 377 -32.89 -10.55 -8.46
CA GLN A 377 -33.10 -11.81 -7.73
C GLN A 377 -34.47 -11.83 -7.02
N SER A 378 -35.12 -12.99 -7.05
CA SER A 378 -36.39 -13.24 -6.33
C SER A 378 -36.20 -13.69 -4.88
N TYR A 379 -34.97 -14.03 -4.49
CA TYR A 379 -34.64 -14.56 -3.17
C TYR A 379 -33.76 -13.60 -2.36
N TYR A 380 -33.78 -13.77 -1.04
CA TYR A 380 -32.92 -13.07 -0.09
C TYR A 380 -31.63 -13.85 0.12
N SER A 381 -30.50 -13.15 0.15
CA SER A 381 -29.19 -13.71 0.48
C SER A 381 -28.68 -13.14 1.79
N THR A 382 -28.12 -13.99 2.65
CA THR A 382 -27.50 -13.54 3.90
C THR A 382 -26.24 -12.72 3.64
N LEU A 383 -26.22 -11.51 4.17
CA LEU A 383 -25.10 -10.58 4.09
C LEU A 383 -24.28 -10.61 5.38
N VAL A 384 -24.96 -10.60 6.52
CA VAL A 384 -24.33 -10.57 7.85
C VAL A 384 -25.03 -11.55 8.78
N LYS A 385 -24.27 -12.21 9.64
CA LYS A 385 -24.77 -13.06 10.71
C LYS A 385 -24.11 -12.67 12.03
N TYR A 386 -24.94 -12.36 13.03
CA TYR A 386 -24.50 -12.22 14.40
C TYR A 386 -24.76 -13.49 15.21
N SER A 387 -23.82 -13.81 16.08
CA SER A 387 -23.99 -14.79 17.16
C SER A 387 -24.47 -14.04 18.41
N THR A 388 -25.40 -14.60 19.17
CA THR A 388 -25.84 -14.00 20.45
C THR A 388 -25.19 -14.70 21.61
N VAL A 389 -24.82 -13.94 22.64
CA VAL A 389 -24.13 -14.43 23.85
C VAL A 389 -24.90 -14.12 25.13
#